data_AF-A0A9P5W941-F1
#
_entry.id   AF-A0A9P5W941-F1
#
_cell.length_a   1.000
_cell.length_b   1.000
_cell.length_c   1.000
_cell.angle_alpha   90.00
_cell.angle_beta   90.00
_cell.angle_gamma   90.00
#
_symmetry.space_group_name_H-M   'P 1'
#
loop_
_entity.id
_entity.type
_entity.pdbx_description
1 polymer ?
#
loop_
_entity_poly.entity_id
_entity_poly.type
_entity_poly.pdbx_seq_one_letter_code
_entity_poly.pdbx_strand_id
1 'polypeptide(L)'
;MTSNRWYVSITTLPSGQLFVLGGSNESLAVNKLATNNPTWELYPKPAGVKPADYKPTFMQFMVDALPNNLYPNVYSLPDGNIYIFANQKSMIFNVERNEVIKHLPDIPGGPRSYPLTGSHVLLPLDPAKDYAHEILVCGGSEAQTQRAKALQSCGRINLNDIDPQWEMDQMPTPRLMGDA
;
A
#
# COMPACT_ATOMS: atom_id res chain seq x y z
N MET A 1 -12.93 15.71 -0.88
CA MET A 1 -13.05 14.23 -0.98
C MET A 1 -14.51 13.88 -1.03
N THR A 2 -14.85 12.75 -1.66
CA THR A 2 -16.23 12.32 -1.93
C THR A 2 -16.78 11.32 -0.90
N SER A 3 -15.94 10.88 0.04
CA SER A 3 -16.30 9.98 1.15
C SER A 3 -15.45 10.27 2.38
N ASN A 4 -15.88 9.77 3.55
CA ASN A 4 -15.12 9.85 4.79
C ASN A 4 -13.88 8.95 4.72
N ARG A 5 -12.71 9.46 5.12
CA ARG A 5 -11.48 8.66 5.19
C ARG A 5 -10.69 9.02 6.45
N TRP A 6 -10.38 8.01 7.25
CA TRP A 6 -9.43 8.05 8.37
C TRP A 6 -8.28 7.07 8.08
N TYR A 7 -7.05 7.44 8.42
CA TYR A 7 -5.83 6.66 8.11
C TYR A 7 -5.71 6.25 6.63
N VAL A 8 -6.01 7.23 5.76
CA VAL A 8 -5.87 7.18 4.30
C VAL A 8 -4.41 7.30 3.88
N SER A 9 -4.08 6.83 2.68
CA SER A 9 -2.81 7.16 2.02
C SER A 9 -3.04 7.97 0.77
N ILE A 10 -2.12 8.89 0.50
CA ILE A 10 -2.16 9.79 -0.64
C ILE A 10 -0.79 9.76 -1.32
N THR A 11 -0.77 9.57 -2.64
CA THR A 11 0.45 9.70 -3.43
C THR A 11 0.22 10.62 -4.63
N THR A 12 1.28 11.26 -5.13
CA THR A 12 1.20 12.10 -6.32
C THR A 12 1.49 11.25 -7.56
N LEU A 13 0.60 11.30 -8.54
CA LEU A 13 0.77 10.64 -9.83
C LEU A 13 1.62 11.48 -10.80
N PRO A 14 2.19 10.88 -11.85
CA PRO A 14 2.93 11.62 -12.89
C PRO A 14 2.12 12.76 -13.54
N SER A 15 0.79 12.65 -13.58
CA SER A 15 -0.11 13.69 -14.07
C SER A 15 -0.20 14.92 -13.15
N GLY A 16 0.38 14.87 -11.95
CA GLY A 16 0.24 15.89 -10.90
C GLY A 16 -1.03 15.76 -10.06
N GLN A 17 -1.91 14.80 -10.38
CA GLN A 17 -3.07 14.49 -9.53
C GLN A 17 -2.65 13.67 -8.31
N LEU A 18 -3.35 13.87 -7.21
CA LEU A 18 -3.26 13.05 -6.01
C LEU A 18 -4.13 11.82 -6.17
N PHE A 19 -3.56 10.64 -5.97
CA PHE A 19 -4.27 9.39 -5.80
C PHE A 19 -4.55 9.18 -4.31
N VAL A 20 -5.82 9.20 -3.93
CA VAL A 20 -6.29 9.05 -2.55
C VAL A 20 -6.86 7.65 -2.38
N LEU A 21 -6.27 6.83 -1.48
CA LEU A 21 -6.62 5.42 -1.32
C LEU A 21 -7.05 5.06 0.10
N GLY A 22 -8.17 4.36 0.19
CA GLY A 22 -8.51 3.57 1.35
C GLY A 22 -8.94 4.40 2.56
N GLY A 23 -8.64 3.85 3.73
CA GLY A 23 -9.00 4.40 5.03
C GLY A 23 -10.28 3.79 5.61
N SER A 24 -10.75 4.37 6.71
CA SER A 24 -12.03 4.05 7.33
C SER A 24 -13.02 5.21 7.28
N ASN A 25 -14.31 4.91 7.37
CA ASN A 25 -15.38 5.90 7.39
C ASN A 25 -15.54 6.59 8.76
N GLU A 26 -14.84 6.10 9.79
CA GLU A 26 -14.85 6.60 11.17
C GLU A 26 -13.50 6.37 11.88
N SER A 27 -13.36 6.91 13.09
CA SER A 27 -12.19 6.70 13.95
C SER A 27 -12.21 5.33 14.62
N LEU A 28 -11.09 4.58 14.53
CA LEU A 28 -11.00 3.22 15.05
C LEU A 28 -9.56 2.70 15.16
N ALA A 29 -9.37 1.67 15.99
CA ALA A 29 -8.08 1.00 16.17
C ALA A 29 -7.83 -0.13 15.16
N VAL A 30 -8.87 -0.89 14.78
CA VAL A 30 -8.79 -2.04 13.88
C VAL A 30 -9.92 -1.98 12.88
N ASN A 31 -9.58 -1.97 11.59
CA ASN A 31 -10.58 -1.86 10.53
C ASN A 31 -11.40 -3.15 10.39
N LYS A 32 -12.63 -3.00 9.91
CA LYS A 32 -13.59 -4.07 9.67
C LYS A 32 -14.42 -3.74 8.44
N LEU A 33 -15.07 -4.74 7.86
CA LEU A 33 -15.83 -4.59 6.63
C LEU A 33 -16.85 -3.43 6.70
N ALA A 34 -17.56 -3.29 7.83
CA ALA A 34 -18.58 -2.25 8.02
C ALA A 34 -18.03 -0.81 8.07
N THR A 35 -16.76 -0.63 8.43
CA THR A 35 -16.13 0.69 8.58
C THR A 35 -15.11 0.98 7.50
N ASN A 36 -14.79 -0.02 6.67
CA ASN A 36 -13.80 0.11 5.62
C ASN A 36 -14.27 1.12 4.56
N ASN A 37 -13.35 1.92 4.07
CA ASN A 37 -13.52 2.65 2.82
C ASN A 37 -12.68 1.95 1.73
N PRO A 38 -13.21 0.94 1.03
CA PRO A 38 -12.47 0.17 0.05
C PRO A 38 -12.43 0.86 -1.32
N THR A 39 -12.17 2.17 -1.35
CA THR A 39 -12.24 2.95 -2.59
C THR A 39 -11.00 3.84 -2.79
N TRP A 40 -10.80 4.28 -4.02
CA TRP A 40 -9.83 5.31 -4.39
C TRP A 40 -10.49 6.46 -5.17
N GLU A 41 -9.90 7.64 -5.15
CA GLU A 41 -10.33 8.79 -5.96
C GLU A 41 -9.14 9.68 -6.35
N LEU A 42 -9.27 10.44 -7.44
CA LEU A 42 -8.27 11.41 -7.87
C LEU A 42 -8.61 12.81 -7.38
N TYR A 43 -7.62 13.56 -6.89
CA TYR A 43 -7.77 14.96 -6.54
C TYR A 43 -6.70 15.83 -7.23
N PRO A 44 -7.05 16.96 -7.86
CA PRO A 44 -8.40 17.45 -8.07
C PRO A 44 -9.21 16.50 -8.96
N LYS A 45 -10.53 16.62 -8.88
CA LYS A 45 -11.45 15.91 -9.77
C LYS A 45 -10.96 16.04 -11.22
N PRO A 46 -10.90 14.95 -12.00
CA PRO A 46 -10.48 15.00 -13.40
C PRO A 46 -11.26 16.04 -14.22
N ALA A 47 -10.58 16.60 -15.22
CA ALA A 47 -11.18 17.55 -16.16
C ALA A 47 -12.37 16.90 -16.89
N GLY A 48 -13.41 17.67 -17.19
CA GLY A 48 -14.61 17.18 -17.88
C GLY A 48 -15.60 16.38 -17.02
N VAL A 49 -15.19 15.83 -15.88
CA VAL A 49 -16.11 15.14 -14.95
C VAL A 49 -17.00 16.17 -14.25
N LYS A 50 -18.32 16.00 -14.25
CA LYS A 50 -19.21 16.92 -13.52
C LYS A 50 -19.14 16.65 -12.01
N PRO A 51 -19.36 17.64 -11.14
CA PRO A 51 -19.36 17.42 -9.68
C PRO A 51 -20.30 16.29 -9.22
N ALA A 52 -21.46 16.13 -9.85
CA ALA A 52 -22.42 15.06 -9.53
C ALA A 52 -21.92 13.65 -9.89
N ASP A 53 -21.00 13.55 -10.86
CA ASP A 53 -20.44 12.29 -11.36
C ASP A 53 -19.09 11.97 -10.68
N TYR A 54 -18.54 12.89 -9.89
CA TYR A 54 -17.31 12.67 -9.16
C TYR A 54 -17.58 11.79 -7.93
N LYS A 55 -17.29 10.50 -8.10
CA LYS A 55 -17.48 9.46 -7.09
C LYS A 55 -16.20 8.64 -6.96
N PRO A 56 -15.94 8.03 -5.79
CA PRO A 56 -14.78 7.20 -5.62
C PRO A 56 -15.00 5.82 -6.27
N THR A 57 -13.92 5.20 -6.71
CA THR A 57 -13.92 3.90 -7.39
C THR A 57 -13.60 2.79 -6.41
N PHE A 58 -14.39 1.71 -6.42
CA PHE A 58 -14.17 0.56 -5.56
C PHE A 58 -12.88 -0.19 -5.93
N MET A 59 -12.18 -0.70 -4.91
CA MET A 59 -10.96 -1.48 -5.04
C MET A 59 -11.00 -2.70 -4.11
N GLN A 60 -11.19 -3.88 -4.70
CA GLN A 60 -11.30 -5.16 -3.99
C GLN A 60 -10.09 -5.44 -3.09
N PHE A 61 -8.88 -5.05 -3.52
CA PHE A 61 -7.65 -5.18 -2.73
C PHE A 61 -7.76 -4.62 -1.30
N MET A 62 -8.49 -3.50 -1.13
CA MET A 62 -8.68 -2.90 0.20
C MET A 62 -9.63 -3.70 1.09
N VAL A 63 -10.45 -4.58 0.54
CA VAL A 63 -11.24 -5.55 1.30
C VAL A 63 -10.36 -6.76 1.64
N ASP A 64 -9.60 -7.25 0.68
CA ASP A 64 -8.77 -8.46 0.84
C ASP A 64 -7.62 -8.26 1.84
N ALA A 65 -7.15 -7.03 2.01
CA ALA A 65 -6.11 -6.68 2.96
C ALA A 65 -6.63 -6.46 4.40
N LEU A 66 -7.94 -6.53 4.65
CA LEU A 66 -8.47 -6.43 6.01
C LEU A 66 -7.85 -7.51 6.93
N PRO A 67 -7.77 -7.25 8.24
CA PRO A 67 -8.11 -6.00 8.93
C PRO A 67 -6.95 -4.98 9.00
N ASN A 68 -5.74 -5.36 8.55
CA ASN A 68 -4.53 -4.53 8.59
C ASN A 68 -4.34 -3.70 7.30
N ASN A 69 -5.37 -2.96 6.88
CA ASN A 69 -5.39 -2.28 5.58
C ASN A 69 -5.33 -0.75 5.65
N LEU A 70 -5.18 -0.17 6.84
CA LEU A 70 -5.06 1.27 7.01
C LEU A 70 -3.61 1.72 6.81
N TYR A 71 -3.42 2.99 6.45
CA TYR A 71 -2.14 3.52 5.93
C TYR A 71 -1.51 2.59 4.88
N PRO A 72 -2.24 2.23 3.80
CA PRO A 72 -1.66 1.41 2.73
C PRO A 72 -0.44 2.13 2.12
N ASN A 73 0.66 1.43 1.86
CA ASN A 73 1.83 2.05 1.26
C ASN A 73 1.60 2.15 -0.25
N VAL A 74 1.78 3.34 -0.82
CA VAL A 74 1.53 3.61 -2.24
C VAL A 74 2.69 4.37 -2.86
N TYR A 75 3.30 3.80 -3.89
CA TYR A 75 4.41 4.43 -4.62
C TYR A 75 4.09 4.52 -6.11
N SER A 76 4.34 5.70 -6.70
CA SER A 76 4.32 5.88 -8.15
C SER A 76 5.57 5.24 -8.76
N LEU A 77 5.38 4.45 -9.80
CA LEU A 77 6.46 3.74 -10.50
C LEU A 77 6.85 4.50 -11.78
N PRO A 78 8.11 4.39 -12.24
CA PRO A 78 8.59 4.99 -13.48
C PRO A 78 7.80 4.63 -14.76
N ASP A 79 7.16 3.46 -14.81
CA ASP A 79 6.32 3.03 -15.94
C ASP A 79 4.91 3.65 -15.94
N GLY A 80 4.61 4.53 -14.97
CA GLY A 80 3.32 5.21 -14.81
C GLY A 80 2.28 4.41 -14.03
N ASN A 81 2.58 3.16 -13.63
CA ASN A 81 1.74 2.40 -12.71
C ASN A 81 2.01 2.81 -11.26
N ILE A 82 1.22 2.28 -10.33
CA ILE A 82 1.46 2.43 -8.90
C ILE A 82 1.63 1.05 -8.24
N TYR A 83 2.53 0.98 -7.26
CA TYR A 83 2.61 -0.11 -6.31
C TYR A 83 1.71 0.20 -5.11
N ILE A 84 0.92 -0.77 -4.67
CA ILE A 84 0.09 -0.68 -3.47
C ILE A 84 0.42 -1.87 -2.57
N PHE A 85 0.65 -1.60 -1.28
CA PHE A 85 0.83 -2.61 -0.25
C PHE A 85 -0.10 -2.37 0.94
N ALA A 86 -0.72 -3.45 1.43
CA ALA A 86 -1.47 -3.45 2.68
C ALA A 86 -1.46 -4.84 3.32
N ASN A 87 -1.39 -4.88 4.66
CA ASN A 87 -1.30 -6.11 5.45
C ASN A 87 -0.05 -6.94 5.10
N GLN A 88 -0.19 -7.96 4.26
CA GLN A 88 0.90 -8.77 3.71
C GLN A 88 0.90 -8.76 2.19
N LYS A 89 -0.08 -8.07 1.59
CA LYS A 89 -0.42 -8.18 0.17
C LYS A 89 0.14 -6.99 -0.57
N SER A 90 0.50 -7.21 -1.83
CA SER A 90 0.81 -6.11 -2.73
C SER A 90 0.36 -6.36 -4.16
N MET A 91 0.20 -5.27 -4.91
CA MET A 91 -0.13 -5.31 -6.32
C MET A 91 0.46 -4.11 -7.06
N ILE A 92 0.61 -4.28 -8.37
CA ILE A 92 0.83 -3.20 -9.34
C ILE A 92 -0.51 -2.87 -9.98
N PHE A 93 -0.87 -1.60 -9.98
CA PHE A 93 -2.16 -1.11 -10.45
C PHE A 93 -1.97 0.03 -11.45
N ASN A 94 -2.72 -0.01 -12.55
CA ASN A 94 -2.78 1.07 -13.52
C ASN A 94 -4.01 1.93 -13.23
N VAL A 95 -3.76 3.19 -12.86
CA VAL A 95 -4.82 4.11 -12.42
C VAL A 95 -5.71 4.55 -13.59
N GLU A 96 -5.12 4.82 -14.76
CA GLU A 96 -5.85 5.31 -15.94
C GLU A 96 -6.81 4.26 -16.50
N ARG A 97 -6.37 3.00 -16.57
CA ARG A 97 -7.17 1.87 -17.02
C ARG A 97 -8.05 1.27 -15.92
N ASN A 98 -7.87 1.69 -14.67
CA ASN A 98 -8.49 1.09 -13.49
C ASN A 98 -8.31 -0.45 -13.48
N GLU A 99 -7.06 -0.89 -13.65
CA GLU A 99 -6.72 -2.29 -13.91
C GLU A 99 -5.60 -2.78 -12.99
N VAL A 100 -5.75 -3.98 -12.43
CA VAL A 100 -4.67 -4.65 -11.72
C VAL A 100 -3.73 -5.27 -12.76
N ILE A 101 -2.48 -4.80 -12.77
CA ILE A 101 -1.46 -5.28 -13.71
C ILE A 101 -0.83 -6.57 -13.22
N LYS A 102 -0.55 -6.65 -11.91
CA LYS A 102 0.09 -7.81 -11.30
C LYS A 102 -0.29 -7.90 -9.82
N HIS A 103 -0.69 -9.07 -9.35
CA HIS A 103 -0.64 -9.40 -7.93
C HIS A 103 0.75 -9.94 -7.60
N LEU A 104 1.34 -9.45 -6.52
CA LEU A 104 2.66 -9.88 -6.05
C LEU A 104 2.48 -10.93 -4.94
N PRO A 105 3.48 -11.80 -4.71
CA PRO A 105 3.40 -12.76 -3.62
C PRO A 105 3.21 -12.04 -2.27
N ASP A 106 2.48 -12.68 -1.35
CA ASP A 106 2.35 -12.17 0.00
C ASP A 106 3.72 -12.23 0.72
N ILE A 107 4.10 -11.16 1.42
CA ILE A 107 5.32 -11.18 2.24
C ILE A 107 5.09 -12.11 3.44
N PRO A 108 6.01 -13.05 3.73
CA PRO A 108 5.81 -14.00 4.82
C PRO A 108 5.98 -13.35 6.20
N GLY A 109 5.46 -14.05 7.21
CA GLY A 109 5.74 -13.82 8.63
C GLY A 109 4.67 -13.05 9.40
N GLY A 110 3.81 -12.26 8.75
CA GLY A 110 2.71 -11.55 9.41
C GLY A 110 2.47 -10.14 8.88
N PRO A 111 1.40 -9.47 9.37
CA PRO A 111 1.00 -8.13 8.96
C PRO A 111 2.10 -7.07 9.12
N ARG A 112 2.22 -6.21 8.10
CA ARG A 112 3.20 -5.12 7.98
C ARG A 112 2.55 -3.73 7.89
N SER A 113 1.23 -3.64 8.05
CA SER A 113 0.45 -2.40 7.97
C SER A 113 -0.37 -2.18 9.23
N TYR A 114 -0.85 -0.94 9.38
CA TYR A 114 -1.56 -0.51 10.58
C TYR A 114 -2.71 -1.45 10.98
N PRO A 115 -2.90 -1.73 12.29
CA PRO A 115 -2.19 -1.13 13.44
C PRO A 115 -0.81 -1.70 13.76
N LEU A 116 -0.25 -2.57 12.91
CA LEU A 116 0.97 -3.31 13.17
C LEU A 116 2.05 -2.94 12.15
N THR A 117 2.28 -1.63 12.02
CA THR A 117 3.04 -1.06 10.92
C THR A 117 4.50 -1.50 10.97
N GLY A 118 4.96 -2.14 9.90
CA GLY A 118 6.37 -2.20 9.55
C GLY A 118 6.74 -0.97 8.72
N SER A 119 8.04 -0.72 8.56
CA SER A 119 8.53 0.34 7.70
C SER A 119 8.53 -0.12 6.24
N HIS A 120 8.18 0.79 5.32
CA HIS A 120 8.11 0.53 3.87
C HIS A 120 8.85 1.62 3.13
N VAL A 121 9.64 1.25 2.13
CA VAL A 121 10.36 2.21 1.30
C VAL A 121 10.51 1.70 -0.13
N LEU A 122 10.30 2.59 -1.11
CA LEU A 122 10.81 2.42 -2.46
C LEU A 122 12.29 2.79 -2.45
N LEU A 123 13.16 1.82 -2.74
CA LEU A 123 14.60 2.05 -2.79
C LEU A 123 14.97 3.04 -3.91
N PRO A 124 16.14 3.70 -3.82
CA PRO A 124 16.55 4.69 -4.79
C PRO A 124 16.53 4.16 -6.23
N LEU A 125 15.89 4.91 -7.12
CA LEU A 125 15.83 4.61 -8.55
C LEU A 125 17.18 4.98 -9.20
N ASP A 126 18.06 3.99 -9.28
CA ASP A 126 19.43 4.15 -9.79
C ASP A 126 19.49 4.05 -11.33
N PRO A 127 19.92 5.10 -12.06
CA PRO A 127 20.11 5.03 -13.51
C PRO A 127 21.08 3.93 -13.95
N ALA A 128 22.06 3.56 -13.11
CA ALA A 128 22.99 2.47 -13.42
C ALA A 128 22.34 1.09 -13.38
N LYS A 129 21.15 0.98 -12.76
CA LYS A 129 20.32 -0.23 -12.71
C LYS A 129 19.05 -0.11 -13.55
N ASP A 130 19.06 0.77 -14.56
CA ASP A 130 17.89 1.06 -15.39
C ASP A 130 16.65 1.43 -14.55
N TYR A 131 16.87 2.19 -13.48
CA TYR A 131 15.85 2.63 -12.54
C TYR A 131 15.04 1.48 -11.90
N ALA A 132 15.62 0.30 -11.67
CA ALA A 132 14.94 -0.82 -11.03
C ALA A 132 14.11 -0.41 -9.79
N HIS A 133 12.87 -0.87 -9.73
CA HIS A 133 11.87 -0.53 -8.72
C HIS A 133 11.93 -1.59 -7.62
N GLU A 134 12.80 -1.39 -6.64
CA GLU A 134 12.93 -2.30 -5.52
C GLU A 134 12.15 -1.77 -4.29
N ILE A 135 11.28 -2.59 -3.72
CA ILE A 135 10.58 -2.26 -2.47
C ILE A 135 11.25 -3.00 -1.31
N LEU A 136 11.47 -2.30 -0.19
CA LEU A 136 11.93 -2.88 1.07
C LEU A 136 10.85 -2.69 2.14
N VAL A 137 10.50 -3.80 2.81
CA VAL A 137 9.50 -3.85 3.88
C VAL A 137 10.12 -4.50 5.11
N CYS A 138 10.15 -3.81 6.25
CA CYS A 138 10.83 -4.26 7.46
C CYS A 138 9.95 -4.17 8.70
N GLY A 139 10.01 -5.19 9.57
CA GLY A 139 9.28 -5.16 10.85
C GLY A 139 7.77 -5.33 10.68
N GLY A 140 6.98 -5.00 11.69
CA GLY A 140 5.56 -5.36 11.76
C GLY A 140 5.34 -6.36 12.89
N SER A 141 4.31 -7.21 12.79
CA SER A 141 3.93 -8.14 13.87
C SER A 141 3.68 -9.55 13.37
N GLU A 142 4.04 -10.55 14.16
CA GLU A 142 3.74 -11.97 13.86
C GLU A 142 2.21 -12.23 13.74
N ALA A 143 1.41 -11.49 14.51
CA ALA A 143 -0.03 -11.60 14.51
C ALA A 143 -0.70 -10.32 15.04
N GLN A 144 -2.00 -10.17 14.80
CA GLN A 144 -2.80 -9.09 15.36
C GLN A 144 -3.31 -9.40 16.75
N THR A 145 -2.40 -9.35 17.71
CA THR A 145 -2.70 -9.50 19.13
C THR A 145 -1.71 -8.71 19.97
N GLN A 146 -2.13 -8.27 21.15
CA GLN A 146 -1.30 -7.48 22.08
C GLN A 146 -0.05 -8.23 22.57
N ARG A 147 0.00 -9.56 22.42
CA ARG A 147 1.13 -10.40 22.83
C ARG A 147 2.04 -10.81 21.67
N ALA A 148 1.71 -10.42 20.44
CA ALA A 148 2.52 -10.77 19.29
C ALA A 148 3.87 -10.07 19.36
N LYS A 149 4.93 -10.78 18.95
CA LYS A 149 6.24 -10.18 18.88
C LYS A 149 6.34 -9.31 17.62
N ALA A 150 7.12 -8.26 17.74
CA ALA A 150 7.54 -7.49 16.59
C ALA A 150 8.40 -8.37 15.66
N LEU A 151 8.24 -8.19 14.36
CA LEU A 151 9.03 -8.93 13.37
C LEU A 151 10.44 -8.34 13.28
N GLN A 152 11.43 -9.22 13.18
CA GLN A 152 12.81 -8.87 12.85
C GLN A 152 13.05 -8.91 11.33
N SER A 153 12.16 -9.57 10.58
CA SER A 153 12.34 -9.79 9.16
C SER A 153 12.12 -8.55 8.31
N CYS A 154 12.96 -8.43 7.29
CA CYS A 154 12.84 -7.54 6.15
C CYS A 154 12.62 -8.35 4.87
N GLY A 155 11.75 -7.88 3.99
CA GLY A 155 11.61 -8.42 2.63
C GLY A 155 11.98 -7.35 1.61
N ARG A 156 12.78 -7.73 0.63
CA ARG A 156 13.05 -6.95 -0.58
C ARG A 156 12.42 -7.62 -1.79
N ILE A 157 11.79 -6.86 -2.67
CA ILE A 157 11.24 -7.37 -3.93
C ILE A 157 11.58 -6.42 -5.08
N ASN A 158 12.09 -6.98 -6.19
CA ASN A 158 12.34 -6.25 -7.41
C ASN A 158 11.13 -6.36 -8.35
N LEU A 159 10.42 -5.26 -8.58
CA LEU A 159 9.19 -5.27 -9.37
C LEU A 159 9.42 -5.45 -10.88
N ASN A 160 10.65 -5.21 -11.34
CA ASN A 160 11.04 -5.35 -12.75
C ASN A 160 11.23 -6.81 -13.17
N ASP A 161 11.33 -7.74 -12.22
CA ASP A 161 11.47 -9.15 -12.52
C ASP A 161 10.21 -9.68 -13.23
N ILE A 162 10.41 -10.65 -14.13
CA ILE A 162 9.31 -11.34 -14.81
C ILE A 162 8.40 -12.00 -13.76
N ASP A 163 9.03 -12.62 -12.75
CA ASP A 163 8.40 -13.26 -11.59
C ASP A 163 8.99 -12.69 -10.29
N PRO A 164 8.48 -11.54 -9.78
CA PRO A 164 8.99 -10.89 -8.58
C PRO A 164 8.80 -11.75 -7.32
N GLN A 165 9.88 -11.99 -6.58
CA GLN A 165 9.86 -12.77 -5.34
C GLN A 165 10.46 -11.98 -4.18
N TRP A 166 10.00 -12.29 -2.96
CA TRP A 166 10.55 -11.69 -1.75
C TRP A 166 11.88 -12.33 -1.37
N GLU A 167 12.94 -11.53 -1.37
CA GLU A 167 14.21 -11.86 -0.73
C GLU A 167 14.14 -11.42 0.73
N MET A 168 14.24 -12.37 1.66
CA MET A 168 14.06 -12.12 3.08
C MET A 168 15.40 -12.03 3.82
N ASP A 169 15.52 -11.05 4.70
CA ASP A 169 16.66 -10.82 5.60
C ASP A 169 16.14 -10.48 7.03
N GLN A 170 17.05 -10.27 7.97
CA GLN A 170 16.77 -9.95 9.37
C GLN A 170 17.46 -8.64 9.77
N MET A 171 16.69 -7.70 10.33
CA MET A 171 17.27 -6.54 11.03
C MET A 171 18.06 -7.00 12.26
N PRO A 172 18.96 -6.16 12.82
CA PRO A 172 19.61 -6.47 14.10
C PRO A 172 18.65 -6.61 15.29
N THR A 173 17.49 -5.95 15.24
CA THR A 173 16.47 -5.97 16.29
C THR A 173 15.06 -5.99 15.70
N PRO A 174 14.08 -6.66 16.33
CA PRO A 174 12.69 -6.60 15.90
C PRO A 174 12.10 -5.19 16.07
N ARG A 175 11.24 -4.76 15.13
CA ARG A 175 10.62 -3.42 15.13
C ARG A 175 9.15 -3.47 14.74
N LEU A 176 8.34 -2.63 15.39
CA LEU A 176 6.92 -2.40 15.13
C LEU A 176 6.67 -0.91 15.35
N MET A 177 5.90 -0.26 14.47
CA MET A 177 5.65 1.18 14.50
C MET A 177 6.94 2.01 14.38
N GLY A 178 7.90 1.54 13.58
CA GLY A 178 9.11 2.29 13.26
C GLY A 178 8.96 3.09 11.96
N ASP A 179 9.70 4.20 11.86
CA ASP A 179 9.78 5.04 10.66
C ASP A 179 11.07 4.76 9.87
N ALA A 180 11.03 4.97 8.56
CA ALA A 180 12.17 4.82 7.63
C ALA A 180 12.08 5.85 6.49
#